data_AF-A0AAN0KP15-F1
#
_entry.id   AF-A0AAN0KP15-F1
#
_cell.length_a   1.000
_cell.length_b   1.000
_cell.length_c   1.000
_cell.angle_alpha   90.00
_cell.angle_beta   90.00
_cell.angle_gamma   90.00
#
_symmetry.space_group_name_H-M   'P 1'
#
loop_
_entity.id
_entity.type
_entity.pdbx_description
1 polymer ?
#
loop_
_entity_poly.entity_id
_entity_poly.type
_entity_poly.pdbx_seq_one_letter_code
_entity_poly.pdbx_strand_id
1 'polypeptide(L)'
;MMFNMQDAPQTETPLDELLPLGVKALLQKNGVHTVEDVRKAYPHTLLKFRGIGMSKFRQIEAAFFPGKKFEPARVLSPIRHVKGSSLNGVLSPAIVRILARGGITTVDQLKAAQPADLLKIERLGVGMLREIEIVFFPGQHYEVPRGRRPAPTLPDSAGNLLTDI
;
A
#
# COMPACT_ATOMS: atom_id res chain seq x y z
N MET A 1 -55.24 -18.48 -40.82
CA MET A 1 -54.35 -17.38 -41.24
C MET A 1 -53.11 -17.44 -40.34
N MET A 2 -51.96 -17.74 -40.93
CA MET A 2 -50.64 -17.78 -40.28
C MET A 2 -49.83 -16.52 -40.63
N PHE A 3 -48.83 -16.23 -39.79
CA PHE A 3 -47.74 -15.24 -39.89
C PHE A 3 -48.09 -13.80 -39.42
N ASN A 4 -47.32 -13.14 -38.54
CA ASN A 4 -45.86 -13.02 -38.53
C ASN A 4 -45.19 -13.00 -37.14
N MET A 5 -44.03 -13.66 -37.08
CA MET A 5 -42.95 -13.53 -36.10
C MET A 5 -42.36 -12.12 -36.07
N GLN A 6 -41.97 -11.65 -34.88
CA GLN A 6 -40.77 -10.83 -34.63
C GLN A 6 -40.58 -10.64 -33.12
N ASP A 7 -40.09 -11.68 -32.45
CA ASP A 7 -39.24 -11.50 -31.26
C ASP A 7 -37.91 -12.15 -31.61
N ALA A 8 -36.92 -11.31 -31.88
CA ALA A 8 -35.59 -11.75 -32.29
C ALA A 8 -34.99 -12.63 -31.18
N PRO A 9 -34.33 -13.76 -31.51
CA PRO A 9 -33.53 -14.47 -30.53
C PRO A 9 -32.37 -13.56 -30.13
N GLN A 10 -32.41 -13.03 -28.90
CA GLN A 10 -31.30 -12.33 -28.26
C GLN A 10 -30.04 -13.18 -28.47
N THR A 11 -29.17 -12.77 -29.38
CA THR A 11 -27.91 -13.45 -29.69
C THR A 11 -26.89 -13.05 -28.63
N GLU A 12 -27.27 -13.16 -27.35
CA GLU A 12 -26.41 -12.85 -26.22
C GLU A 12 -25.48 -14.04 -26.03
N THR A 13 -24.22 -13.86 -26.46
CA THR A 13 -23.21 -14.88 -26.23
C THR A 13 -23.06 -15.06 -24.72
N PRO A 14 -23.31 -16.26 -24.18
CA PRO A 14 -23.19 -16.49 -22.75
C PRO A 14 -21.75 -16.23 -22.30
N LEU A 15 -21.59 -15.89 -21.03
CA LEU A 15 -20.30 -15.67 -20.38
C LEU A 15 -19.55 -17.01 -20.22
N ASP A 16 -19.21 -17.65 -21.34
CA ASP A 16 -18.70 -19.01 -21.40
C ASP A 16 -17.16 -19.05 -21.47
N GLU A 17 -16.61 -20.07 -20.78
CA GLU A 17 -15.23 -20.56 -20.51
C GLU A 17 -13.99 -19.65 -20.58
N LEU A 18 -14.06 -18.43 -21.12
CA LEU A 18 -12.92 -17.53 -21.34
C LEU A 18 -12.40 -16.87 -20.04
N LEU A 19 -13.13 -17.01 -18.93
CA LEU A 19 -12.77 -16.41 -17.65
C LEU A 19 -12.54 -17.45 -16.55
N PRO A 20 -11.56 -17.22 -15.65
CA PRO A 20 -11.42 -18.02 -14.44
C PRO A 20 -12.73 -18.04 -13.63
N LEU A 21 -13.07 -19.20 -13.05
CA LEU A 21 -14.29 -19.43 -12.26
C LEU A 21 -14.57 -18.31 -11.23
N GLY A 22 -13.53 -17.82 -10.56
CA GLY A 22 -13.65 -16.74 -9.58
C GLY A 22 -14.06 -15.39 -10.18
N VAL A 23 -13.66 -15.07 -11.41
CA VAL A 23 -14.07 -13.82 -12.10
C VAL A 23 -15.50 -13.93 -12.58
N LYS A 24 -15.90 -15.09 -13.13
CA LYS A 24 -17.27 -15.37 -13.56
C LYS A 24 -18.27 -15.24 -12.42
N ALA A 25 -17.99 -15.87 -11.27
CA ALA A 25 -18.85 -15.78 -10.09
C ALA A 25 -18.99 -14.34 -9.58
N LEU A 26 -17.91 -13.53 -9.67
CA LEU A 26 -17.97 -12.12 -9.29
C LEU A 26 -18.81 -11.30 -10.27
N LEU A 27 -18.68 -11.50 -11.58
CA LEU A 27 -19.49 -10.82 -12.59
C LEU A 27 -20.97 -11.14 -12.42
N GLN A 28 -21.32 -12.42 -12.29
CA GLN A 28 -22.69 -12.87 -12.05
C GLN A 28 -23.28 -12.29 -10.75
N LYS A 29 -22.48 -12.23 -9.67
CA LYS A 29 -22.91 -11.62 -8.40
C LYS A 29 -23.16 -10.12 -8.50
N ASN A 30 -22.54 -9.45 -9.47
CA ASN A 30 -22.79 -8.04 -9.76
C ASN A 30 -23.82 -7.85 -10.89
N GLY A 31 -24.55 -8.90 -11.27
CA GLY A 31 -25.64 -8.85 -12.25
C GLY A 31 -25.19 -8.84 -13.72
N VAL A 32 -23.94 -9.24 -14.00
CA VAL A 32 -23.39 -9.34 -15.36
C VAL A 32 -23.40 -10.79 -15.80
N HIS A 33 -24.27 -11.10 -16.77
CA HIS A 33 -24.52 -12.47 -17.21
C HIS A 33 -24.09 -12.72 -18.66
N THR A 34 -23.89 -11.67 -19.45
CA THR A 34 -23.56 -11.77 -20.87
C THR A 34 -22.27 -11.02 -21.24
N VAL A 35 -21.69 -11.33 -22.40
CA VAL A 35 -20.52 -10.61 -22.92
C VAL A 35 -20.85 -9.15 -23.24
N GLU A 36 -22.07 -8.88 -23.70
CA GLU A 36 -22.53 -7.53 -24.01
C GLU A 36 -22.70 -6.68 -22.73
N ASP A 37 -23.14 -7.28 -21.63
CA ASP A 37 -23.16 -6.62 -20.32
C ASP A 37 -21.75 -6.21 -19.86
N VAL A 38 -20.75 -7.06 -20.11
CA VAL A 38 -19.34 -6.72 -19.82
C VAL A 38 -18.87 -5.54 -20.67
N ARG A 39 -19.22 -5.54 -21.97
CA ARG A 39 -18.92 -4.44 -22.91
C ARG A 39 -19.55 -3.13 -22.48
N LYS A 40 -20.80 -3.16 -22.01
CA LYS A 40 -21.52 -2.00 -21.49
C LYS A 40 -20.96 -1.49 -20.16
N ALA A 41 -20.48 -2.39 -19.29
CA ALA A 41 -19.91 -2.03 -18.00
C ALA A 41 -18.45 -1.53 -18.09
N TYR A 42 -17.76 -1.76 -19.21
CA TYR A 42 -16.39 -1.32 -19.40
C TYR A 42 -16.28 0.22 -19.55
N PRO A 43 -15.22 0.86 -19.05
CA PRO A 43 -14.20 0.35 -18.12
C PRO A 43 -14.55 0.63 -16.64
N HIS A 44 -15.23 1.74 -16.35
CA HIS A 44 -15.37 2.25 -14.98
C HIS A 44 -16.37 1.48 -14.13
N THR A 45 -17.45 0.96 -14.72
CA THR A 45 -18.48 0.23 -13.97
C THR A 45 -17.96 -1.11 -13.48
N LEU A 46 -17.16 -1.81 -14.30
CA LEU A 46 -16.46 -3.03 -13.89
C LEU A 46 -15.54 -2.82 -12.68
N LEU A 47 -14.82 -1.69 -12.61
CA LEU A 47 -13.96 -1.36 -11.47
C LEU A 47 -14.72 -0.99 -10.19
N LYS A 48 -16.02 -0.67 -10.29
CA LYS A 48 -16.88 -0.41 -9.13
C LYS A 48 -17.50 -1.68 -8.55
N PHE A 49 -17.44 -2.80 -9.27
CA PHE A 49 -18.00 -4.06 -8.81
C PHE A 49 -17.26 -4.63 -7.60
N ARG A 50 -18.03 -5.11 -6.64
CA ARG A 50 -17.48 -5.63 -5.39
C ARG A 50 -16.62 -6.86 -5.68
N GLY A 51 -15.36 -6.80 -5.25
CA GLY A 51 -14.39 -7.89 -5.44
C GLY A 51 -13.63 -7.85 -6.77
N ILE A 52 -13.93 -6.91 -7.67
CA ILE A 52 -13.17 -6.71 -8.91
C ILE A 52 -12.09 -5.66 -8.66
N GLY A 53 -10.93 -6.13 -8.21
CA GLY A 53 -9.70 -5.33 -8.17
C GLY A 53 -9.01 -5.30 -9.53
N MET A 54 -7.92 -4.52 -9.63
CA MET A 54 -7.23 -4.30 -10.92
C MET A 54 -6.76 -5.61 -11.58
N SER A 55 -6.27 -6.58 -10.80
CA SER A 55 -5.86 -7.89 -11.34
C SER A 55 -7.01 -8.62 -12.03
N LYS A 56 -8.19 -8.64 -11.41
CA LYS A 56 -9.39 -9.30 -11.96
C LYS A 56 -9.94 -8.53 -13.16
N PHE A 57 -9.91 -7.20 -13.09
CA PHE A 57 -10.24 -6.35 -14.23
C PHE A 57 -9.32 -6.60 -15.44
N ARG A 58 -8.00 -6.79 -15.22
CA ARG A 58 -7.06 -7.16 -16.30
C ARG A 58 -7.38 -8.53 -16.93
N GLN A 59 -7.87 -9.49 -16.14
CA GLN A 59 -8.31 -10.79 -16.67
C GLN A 59 -9.53 -10.64 -17.58
N ILE A 60 -10.47 -9.76 -17.21
CA ILE A 60 -11.65 -9.42 -18.04
C ILE A 60 -11.20 -8.69 -19.32
N GLU A 61 -10.27 -7.74 -19.21
CA GLU A 61 -9.70 -7.05 -20.38
C GLU A 61 -9.03 -8.01 -21.36
N ALA A 62 -8.19 -8.92 -20.86
CA ALA A 62 -7.50 -9.89 -21.69
C ALA A 62 -8.47 -10.84 -22.43
N ALA A 63 -9.58 -11.21 -21.79
CA ALA A 63 -10.57 -12.13 -22.37
C ALA A 63 -11.51 -11.47 -23.39
N PHE A 64 -11.99 -10.25 -23.11
CA PHE A 64 -13.05 -9.62 -23.93
C PHE A 64 -12.60 -8.41 -24.75
N PHE A 65 -11.46 -7.82 -24.42
CA PHE A 65 -10.95 -6.62 -25.08
C PHE A 65 -9.47 -6.78 -25.46
N PRO A 66 -9.11 -7.80 -26.27
CA PRO A 66 -7.73 -8.00 -26.69
C PRO A 66 -7.20 -6.73 -27.39
N GLY A 67 -6.03 -6.25 -26.94
CA GLY A 67 -5.40 -5.03 -27.47
C GLY A 67 -5.92 -3.71 -26.89
N LYS A 68 -7.00 -3.70 -26.09
CA LYS A 68 -7.38 -2.52 -25.30
C LYS A 68 -6.85 -2.64 -23.89
N LYS A 69 -6.30 -1.54 -23.39
CA LYS A 69 -5.77 -1.45 -22.03
C LYS A 69 -6.23 -0.16 -21.40
N PHE A 70 -7.21 -0.25 -20.51
CA PHE A 70 -7.61 0.89 -19.71
C PHE A 70 -6.53 1.15 -18.65
N GLU A 71 -5.94 2.34 -18.71
CA GLU A 71 -5.05 2.84 -17.67
C GLU A 71 -5.85 3.80 -16.79
N PRO A 72 -6.23 3.40 -15.56
CA PRO A 72 -6.88 4.33 -14.65
C PRO A 72 -5.95 5.50 -14.41
N ALA A 73 -6.46 6.72 -14.57
CA ALA A 73 -5.72 7.92 -14.21
C ALA A 73 -5.23 7.76 -12.77
N ARG A 74 -3.91 7.72 -12.58
CA ARG A 74 -3.31 7.69 -11.25
C ARG A 74 -3.57 9.05 -10.63
N VAL A 75 -4.69 9.18 -9.93
CA VAL A 75 -4.91 10.30 -9.04
C VAL A 75 -3.94 10.11 -7.88
N LEU A 76 -2.74 10.67 -8.02
CA LEU A 76 -1.84 10.90 -6.90
C LEU A 76 -2.63 11.78 -5.94
N SER A 77 -3.20 11.17 -4.91
CA SER A 77 -3.82 11.95 -3.84
C SER A 77 -2.75 12.94 -3.38
N PRO A 78 -3.01 14.26 -3.43
CA PRO A 78 -2.03 15.25 -3.04
C PRO A 78 -1.54 14.88 -1.64
N ILE A 79 -0.22 14.90 -1.47
CA ILE A 79 0.41 14.37 -0.27
C ILE A 79 -0.24 15.05 0.93
N ARG A 80 -0.91 14.25 1.79
CA ARG A 80 -1.69 14.80 2.89
C ARG A 80 -0.77 15.59 3.82
N HIS A 81 -0.95 16.90 3.82
CA HIS A 81 -0.37 17.83 4.78
C HIS A 81 -0.98 17.53 6.15
N VAL A 82 -0.17 17.56 7.21
CA VAL A 82 -0.70 17.46 8.56
C VAL A 82 -1.28 18.81 8.95
N LYS A 83 -2.59 18.88 9.19
CA LYS A 83 -3.27 20.14 9.53
C LYS A 83 -2.60 20.80 10.75
N GLY A 84 -2.19 22.07 10.60
CA GLY A 84 -1.60 22.85 11.69
C GLY A 84 -0.12 22.57 11.98
N SER A 85 0.58 21.75 11.19
CA SER A 85 2.02 21.55 11.37
C SER A 85 2.84 22.56 10.57
N SER A 86 3.78 23.22 11.25
CA SER A 86 4.81 24.08 10.64
C SER A 86 5.93 23.29 9.95
N LEU A 87 5.92 21.95 10.06
CA LEU A 87 6.92 21.06 9.48
C LEU A 87 6.54 20.60 8.06
N ASN A 88 5.32 20.89 7.61
CA ASN A 88 4.88 20.58 6.24
C ASN A 88 5.73 21.34 5.21
N GLY A 89 6.16 20.66 4.15
CA GLY A 89 6.96 21.26 3.08
C GLY A 89 8.45 21.40 3.39
N VAL A 90 8.84 21.32 4.68
CA VAL A 90 10.24 21.32 5.10
C VAL A 90 10.78 19.89 5.27
N LEU A 91 9.94 18.98 5.80
CA LEU A 91 10.23 17.55 5.91
C LEU A 91 9.33 16.73 5.00
N SER A 92 9.80 15.53 4.66
CA SER A 92 9.00 14.51 4.00
C SER A 92 7.67 14.30 4.74
N PRO A 93 6.51 14.28 4.06
CA PRO A 93 5.21 14.17 4.74
C PRO A 93 5.00 12.89 5.54
N ALA A 94 5.79 11.84 5.27
CA ALA A 94 5.86 10.65 6.11
C ALA A 94 6.43 10.98 7.50
N ILE A 95 7.53 11.74 7.56
CA ILE A 95 8.17 12.19 8.80
C ILE A 95 7.23 13.13 9.57
N VAL A 96 6.63 14.10 8.89
CA VAL A 96 5.69 15.04 9.53
C VAL A 96 4.51 14.31 10.18
N ARG A 97 3.97 13.27 9.54
CA ARG A 97 2.90 12.44 10.15
C ARG A 97 3.36 11.67 11.37
N ILE A 98 4.58 11.14 11.35
CA ILE A 98 5.13 10.38 12.48
C ILE A 98 5.38 11.33 13.65
N LEU A 99 6.00 12.49 13.41
CA LEU A 99 6.22 13.52 14.42
C LEU A 99 4.91 14.02 15.02
N ALA A 100 3.89 14.28 14.19
CA ALA A 100 2.58 14.71 14.66
C ALA A 100 1.87 13.65 15.52
N ARG A 101 2.07 12.34 15.26
CA ARG A 101 1.58 11.27 16.14
C ARG A 101 2.28 11.28 17.49
N GLY A 102 3.57 11.64 17.50
CA GLY A 102 4.35 11.87 18.73
C GLY A 102 4.08 13.22 19.40
N GLY A 103 3.11 14.00 18.91
CA GLY A 103 2.77 15.32 19.49
C GLY A 103 3.68 16.47 19.07
N ILE A 104 4.60 16.25 18.12
CA ILE A 104 5.51 17.28 17.60
C ILE A 104 4.94 17.82 16.28
N THR A 105 4.40 19.02 16.31
CA THR A 105 3.80 19.67 15.14
C THR A 105 4.50 20.97 14.72
N THR A 106 5.35 21.53 15.58
CA THR A 106 6.05 22.81 15.33
C THR A 106 7.56 22.63 15.30
N VAL A 107 8.27 23.60 14.72
CA VAL A 107 9.74 23.61 14.69
C VAL A 107 10.31 23.76 16.09
N ASP A 108 9.71 24.59 16.94
CA ASP A 108 10.20 24.81 18.30
C ASP A 108 10.08 23.55 19.17
N GLN A 109 8.97 22.81 19.05
CA GLN A 109 8.83 21.50 19.71
C GLN A 109 9.85 20.50 19.21
N LEU A 110 10.16 20.52 17.91
CA LEU A 110 11.16 19.64 17.32
C LEU A 110 12.57 19.98 17.81
N LYS A 111 12.91 21.26 17.92
CA LYS A 111 14.20 21.74 18.46
C LYS A 111 14.35 21.52 19.97
N ALA A 112 13.23 21.55 20.70
CA ALA A 112 13.22 21.24 22.13
C ALA A 112 13.34 19.74 22.41
N ALA A 113 12.93 18.88 21.47
CA ALA A 113 13.02 17.44 21.62
C ALA A 113 14.46 16.94 21.44
N GLN A 114 14.94 16.13 22.37
CA GLN A 114 16.24 15.48 22.23
C GLN A 114 16.16 14.37 21.16
N PRO A 115 17.24 14.12 20.39
CA PRO A 115 17.25 13.04 19.38
C PRO A 115 16.88 11.65 19.94
N ALA A 116 17.25 11.38 21.19
CA ALA A 116 16.88 10.15 21.90
C ALA A 116 15.36 10.05 22.13
N ASP A 117 14.68 11.17 22.37
CA ASP A 117 13.22 11.22 22.56
C ASP A 117 12.49 11.10 21.23
N LEU A 118 13.06 11.63 20.15
CA LEU A 118 12.53 11.44 18.80
C LEU A 118 12.52 9.95 18.42
N LEU A 119 13.56 9.19 18.75
CA LEU A 119 13.62 7.74 18.49
C LEU A 119 12.63 6.92 19.32
N LYS A 120 12.01 7.49 20.36
CA LYS A 120 10.92 6.83 21.10
C LYS A 120 9.59 6.89 20.33
N ILE A 121 9.47 7.77 19.34
CA ILE A 121 8.27 7.89 18.52
C ILE A 121 8.15 6.65 17.65
N GLU A 122 6.99 5.99 17.73
CA GLU A 122 6.71 4.77 16.99
C GLU A 122 6.94 4.99 15.48
N ARG A 123 7.78 4.14 14.88
CA ARG A 123 8.15 4.16 13.45
C ARG A 123 9.09 5.30 13.02
N LEU A 124 9.59 6.13 13.95
CA LEU A 124 10.67 7.07 13.63
C LEU A 124 12.02 6.35 13.68
N GLY A 125 12.53 5.97 12.51
CA GLY A 125 13.83 5.28 12.39
C GLY A 125 15.02 6.23 12.30
N VAL A 126 16.23 5.67 12.44
CA VAL A 126 17.50 6.41 12.36
C VAL A 126 17.66 7.16 11.03
N GLY A 127 17.20 6.59 9.91
CA GLY A 127 17.25 7.29 8.62
C GLY A 127 16.40 8.56 8.57
N MET A 128 15.22 8.53 9.21
CA MET A 128 14.35 9.70 9.32
C MET A 128 14.94 10.74 10.30
N LEU A 129 15.57 10.28 11.38
CA LEU A 129 16.30 11.15 12.30
C LEU A 129 17.44 11.88 11.58
N ARG A 130 18.19 11.18 10.73
CA ARG A 130 19.25 11.80 9.91
C ARG A 130 18.71 12.88 8.98
N GLU A 131 17.56 12.65 8.35
CA GLU A 131 16.89 13.66 7.52
C GLU A 131 16.50 14.90 8.35
N ILE A 132 15.99 14.70 9.56
CA ILE A 132 15.67 15.79 10.50
C ILE A 132 16.94 16.55 10.91
N GLU A 133 18.03 15.86 11.25
CA GLU A 133 19.31 16.46 11.63
C GLU A 133 19.88 17.33 10.52
N ILE A 134 19.89 16.84 9.27
CA ILE A 134 20.39 17.60 8.12
C ILE A 134 19.63 18.92 7.96
N VAL A 135 18.31 18.91 8.18
CA VAL A 135 17.44 20.05 7.92
C VAL A 135 17.39 21.04 9.09
N PHE A 136 17.35 20.56 10.34
CA PHE A 136 17.12 21.41 11.52
C PHE A 136 18.33 21.52 12.47
N PHE A 137 19.28 20.60 12.40
CA PHE A 137 20.45 20.54 13.28
C PHE A 137 21.75 20.32 12.48
N PRO A 138 22.09 21.23 11.54
CA PRO A 138 23.25 21.03 10.67
C PRO A 138 24.53 20.90 11.50
N GLY A 139 25.27 19.80 11.30
CA GLY A 139 26.51 19.50 12.02
C GLY A 139 26.33 18.83 13.39
N GLN A 140 25.10 18.62 13.86
CA GLN A 140 24.83 17.79 15.04
C GLN A 140 24.43 16.39 14.58
N HIS A 141 25.21 15.40 14.97
CA HIS A 141 24.92 14.00 14.71
C HIS A 141 24.76 13.28 16.02
N TYR A 142 23.54 12.83 16.31
CA TYR A 142 23.33 11.93 17.42
C TYR A 142 23.97 10.57 17.12
N GLU A 143 24.81 10.11 18.05
CA GLU A 143 25.31 8.74 18.03
C GLU A 143 24.23 7.82 18.58
N VAL A 144 23.58 7.08 17.69
CA VAL A 144 22.60 6.07 18.09
C VAL A 144 23.35 4.97 18.85
N PRO A 145 22.95 4.66 20.11
CA PRO A 145 23.52 3.53 20.83
C PRO A 145 23.32 2.27 19.99
N ARG A 146 24.40 1.75 19.40
CA ARG A 146 24.36 0.47 18.69
C ARG A 146 24.09 -0.57 19.75
N GLY A 147 22.84 -1.02 19.85
CA GLY A 147 22.50 -2.18 20.66
C GLY A 147 23.45 -3.31 20.27
N ARG A 148 24.38 -3.67 21.17
CA ARG A 148 25.17 -4.88 21.00
C ARG A 148 24.15 -6.00 20.89
N ARG A 149 24.04 -6.61 19.71
CA ARG A 149 23.57 -7.98 19.62
C ARG A 149 24.52 -8.76 20.56
N PRO A 150 24.05 -9.39 21.67
CA PRO A 150 24.95 -10.20 22.46
C PRO A 150 25.58 -11.22 21.50
N ALA A 151 26.91 -11.28 21.51
CA ALA A 151 27.64 -12.25 20.72
C ALA A 151 27.06 -13.65 21.05
N PRO A 152 26.89 -14.54 20.07
CA PRO A 152 26.58 -15.92 20.39
C PRO A 152 27.70 -16.41 21.31
N THR A 153 27.36 -16.66 22.58
CA THR A 153 28.23 -17.35 23.51
C THR A 153 28.51 -18.72 22.90
N LEU A 154 29.65 -18.84 22.24
CA LEU A 154 30.26 -20.13 21.95
C LEU A 154 30.54 -20.79 23.29
N PRO A 155 30.07 -22.02 23.55
CA PRO A 155 30.46 -22.74 24.76
C PRO A 155 31.96 -22.99 24.69
N ASP A 156 32.69 -22.38 25.63
CA ASP A 156 34.12 -22.61 25.86
C ASP A 156 34.35 -24.11 26.12
N SER A 157 34.83 -24.79 25.09
CA SER A 157 35.57 -26.03 25.27
C SER A 157 36.99 -25.64 25.70
N ALA A 158 37.28 -25.70 27.00
CA ALA A 158 38.45 -26.38 27.57
C ALA A 158 38.81 -25.85 28.96
N GLY A 159 38.83 -26.79 29.93
CA GLY A 159 39.89 -26.88 30.93
C GLY A 159 39.72 -26.07 32.22
N ASN A 160 39.53 -26.76 33.35
CA ASN A 160 40.69 -27.03 34.18
C ASN A 160 40.47 -28.12 35.25
N LEU A 161 41.61 -28.74 35.55
CA LEU A 161 41.88 -29.80 36.51
C LEU A 161 41.66 -29.40 37.99
N LEU A 162 41.39 -30.43 38.80
CA LEU A 162 41.83 -30.67 40.19
C LEU A 162 41.45 -29.68 41.29
N THR A 163 40.68 -30.16 42.29
CA THR A 163 41.10 -30.23 43.71
C THR A 163 40.08 -31.00 44.57
N ASP A 164 40.60 -31.79 45.51
CA ASP A 164 40.03 -32.39 46.74
C ASP A 164 38.60 -33.00 46.71
N ILE A 165 38.37 -34.28 47.04
CA ILE A 165 38.62 -35.01 48.31
C ILE A 165 38.79 -36.52 48.01
#